data_AF-A0A1Y1R535-F1
#
_entry.id   AF-A0A1Y1R535-F1
#
_cell.length_a   1.000
_cell.length_b   1.000
_cell.length_c   1.000
_cell.angle_alpha   90.00
_cell.angle_beta   90.00
_cell.angle_gamma   90.00
#
_symmetry.space_group_name_H-M   'P 1'
#
loop_
_entity.id
_entity.type
_entity.pdbx_description
1 polymer ?
#
loop_
_entity_poly.entity_id
_entity_poly.type
_entity_poly.pdbx_seq_one_letter_code
_entity_poly.pdbx_strand_id
1 'polypeptide(L)'
;MQNKVIAYATELGFCNSLLRGFGAISEAAARILVERGVEPCDGGWTWRTDARLTLPSAMRLTHAHAEAFTNRLSMPTLLIAAEGGIVISGVEAHQGELDHIAIKTLPGGHHLHLEEQAEAVAEAMGDFLFSV
;
A
#
# COMPACT_ATOMS: atom_id res chain seq x y z
N MET A 1 -15.97 24.46 -5.38
CA MET A 1 -15.36 23.36 -6.14
C MET A 1 -16.11 22.09 -5.77
N GLN A 2 -16.83 21.48 -6.71
CA GLN A 2 -17.52 20.22 -6.46
C GLN A 2 -16.47 19.10 -6.35
N ASN A 3 -16.39 18.48 -5.18
CA ASN A 3 -15.63 17.25 -5.00
C ASN A 3 -16.24 16.20 -5.92
N LYS A 4 -15.46 15.73 -6.91
CA LYS A 4 -15.86 14.61 -7.76
C LYS A 4 -15.77 13.33 -6.94
N VAL A 5 -16.84 13.08 -6.19
CA VAL A 5 -17.15 11.76 -5.68
C VAL A 5 -17.58 10.94 -6.90
N ILE A 6 -16.71 10.04 -7.38
CA ILE A 6 -17.02 9.18 -8.52
C ILE A 6 -17.95 8.09 -8.02
N ALA A 7 -19.25 8.24 -8.31
CA ALA A 7 -20.24 7.21 -8.05
C ALA A 7 -20.20 6.14 -9.15
N TYR A 8 -20.31 4.87 -8.75
CA TYR A 8 -20.45 3.74 -9.68
C TYR A 8 -21.84 3.14 -9.52
N ALA A 9 -22.41 2.68 -10.63
CA ALA A 9 -23.74 2.07 -10.64
C ALA A 9 -23.79 0.76 -9.82
N THR A 10 -22.66 0.06 -9.67
CA THR A 10 -22.54 -1.22 -8.95
C THR A 10 -21.19 -1.35 -8.24
N GLU A 11 -21.14 -2.20 -7.21
CA GLU A 11 -19.89 -2.62 -6.52
C GLU A 11 -18.86 -3.22 -7.50
N LEU A 12 -19.33 -3.98 -8.50
CA LEU A 12 -18.50 -4.51 -9.59
C LEU A 12 -17.79 -3.42 -10.41
N GLY A 13 -18.37 -2.21 -10.49
CA GLY A 13 -17.74 -1.06 -11.12
C GLY A 13 -16.47 -0.62 -10.39
N PHE A 14 -16.47 -0.68 -9.05
CA PHE A 14 -15.29 -0.37 -8.25
C PHE A 14 -14.21 -1.43 -8.39
N CYS A 15 -14.58 -2.72 -8.33
CA CYS A 15 -13.62 -3.80 -8.55
C CYS A 15 -12.85 -3.60 -9.87
N ASN A 16 -13.58 -3.37 -10.97
CA ASN A 16 -12.96 -3.13 -12.28
C ASN A 16 -12.00 -1.94 -12.33
N SER A 17 -12.25 -0.89 -11.52
CA SER A 17 -11.34 0.25 -11.44
C SER A 17 -10.01 -0.11 -10.73
N LEU A 18 -10.08 -0.96 -9.71
CA LEU A 18 -8.91 -1.43 -8.96
C LEU A 18 -8.09 -2.46 -9.75
N LEU A 19 -8.75 -3.26 -10.60
CA LEU A 19 -8.10 -4.20 -11.51
C LEU A 19 -7.20 -3.53 -12.56
N ARG A 20 -7.43 -2.24 -12.87
CA ARG A 20 -6.80 -1.52 -13.99
C ARG A 20 -6.03 -0.27 -13.56
N GLY A 21 -5.97 0.00 -12.26
CA GLY A 21 -5.31 1.17 -11.68
C GLY A 21 -3.80 1.00 -11.50
N PHE A 22 -3.13 2.09 -11.10
CA PHE A 22 -1.75 2.03 -10.62
C PHE A 22 -1.69 1.16 -9.35
N GLY A 23 -0.85 0.12 -9.35
CA GLY A 23 -0.85 -0.90 -8.29
C GLY A 23 -2.03 -1.86 -8.38
N ALA A 24 -2.44 -2.23 -9.61
CA ALA A 24 -3.52 -3.18 -9.88
C ALA A 24 -3.46 -4.42 -8.97
N ILE A 25 -4.64 -4.86 -8.56
CA ILE A 25 -4.84 -5.99 -7.65
C ILE A 25 -5.78 -7.03 -8.28
N SER A 26 -5.81 -8.24 -7.74
CA SER A 26 -6.76 -9.27 -8.16
C SER A 26 -8.21 -8.90 -7.84
N GLU A 27 -9.15 -9.59 -8.48
CA GLU A 27 -10.58 -9.39 -8.21
C GLU A 27 -10.93 -9.75 -6.76
N ALA A 28 -10.30 -10.80 -6.23
CA ALA A 28 -10.49 -11.22 -4.85
C ALA A 28 -10.05 -10.12 -3.87
N ALA A 29 -8.85 -9.56 -4.09
CA ALA A 29 -8.34 -8.43 -3.31
C ALA A 29 -9.24 -7.19 -3.44
N ALA A 30 -9.67 -6.86 -4.66
CA ALA A 30 -10.54 -5.72 -4.92
C ALA A 30 -11.89 -5.84 -4.20
N ARG A 31 -12.48 -7.04 -4.19
CA ARG A 31 -13.75 -7.30 -3.48
C ARG A 31 -13.63 -7.05 -1.98
N ILE A 32 -12.55 -7.51 -1.34
CA ILE A 32 -12.29 -7.26 0.09
C ILE A 32 -12.25 -5.74 0.38
N LEU A 33 -11.60 -4.96 -0.48
CA LEU A 33 -11.54 -3.50 -0.31
C LEU A 33 -12.90 -2.83 -0.55
N VAL A 34 -13.64 -3.26 -1.57
CA VAL A 34 -14.95 -2.70 -1.91
C VAL A 34 -15.95 -2.97 -0.80
N GLU A 35 -16.08 -4.21 -0.32
CA GLU A 35 -17.03 -4.60 0.74
C GLU A 35 -16.94 -3.71 2.00
N ARG A 36 -15.73 -3.22 2.32
CA ARG A 36 -15.50 -2.33 3.47
C ARG A 36 -15.45 -0.84 3.10
N GLY A 37 -15.08 -0.54 1.87
CA GLY A 37 -14.64 0.78 1.43
C GLY A 37 -15.72 1.62 0.78
N VAL A 38 -16.87 1.04 0.39
CA VAL A 38 -17.96 1.76 -0.26
C VAL A 38 -19.15 1.99 0.66
N GLU A 39 -19.96 2.98 0.33
CA GLU A 39 -21.24 3.27 0.97
C GLU A 39 -22.30 3.63 -0.09
N PRO A 40 -23.60 3.37 0.17
CA PRO A 40 -24.65 3.70 -0.78
C PRO A 40 -24.83 5.22 -0.93
N CYS A 41 -25.16 5.67 -2.13
CA CYS A 41 -25.50 7.07 -2.44
C CYS A 41 -26.66 7.13 -3.45
N ASP A 42 -27.15 8.34 -3.72
CA ASP A 42 -28.16 8.55 -4.77
C ASP A 42 -27.65 8.01 -6.11
N GLY A 43 -28.32 6.98 -6.64
CA GLY A 43 -28.01 6.37 -7.93
C GLY A 43 -26.88 5.33 -7.93
N GLY A 44 -26.40 4.87 -6.77
CA GLY A 44 -25.44 3.76 -6.72
C GLY A 44 -24.59 3.74 -5.46
N TRP A 45 -23.28 3.66 -5.65
CA TRP A 45 -22.29 3.47 -4.60
C TRP A 45 -21.15 4.47 -4.74
N THR A 46 -20.58 4.89 -3.61
CA THR A 46 -19.41 5.78 -3.55
C THR A 46 -18.33 5.20 -2.65
N TRP A 47 -17.05 5.56 -2.89
CA TRP A 47 -16.01 5.39 -1.87
C TRP A 47 -16.35 6.19 -0.63
N ARG A 48 -16.30 5.53 0.53
CA ARG A 48 -16.37 6.18 1.85
C ARG A 48 -15.03 6.85 2.16
N THR A 49 -14.79 8.00 1.52
CA THR A 49 -13.52 8.74 1.58
C THR A 49 -13.74 10.22 1.80
N ASP A 50 -12.80 10.87 2.48
CA ASP A 50 -12.80 12.32 2.64
C ASP A 50 -12.02 12.97 1.49
N ALA A 51 -12.64 13.91 0.78
CA ALA A 51 -12.01 14.58 -0.36
C ALA A 51 -10.71 15.31 0.01
N ARG A 52 -10.53 15.72 1.28
CA ARG A 52 -9.30 16.37 1.76
C ARG A 52 -8.07 15.48 1.65
N LEU A 53 -8.23 14.16 1.58
CA LEU A 53 -7.14 13.21 1.35
C LEU A 53 -6.48 13.39 -0.03
N THR A 54 -7.15 14.05 -0.98
CA THR A 54 -6.60 14.34 -2.30
C THR A 54 -5.85 15.68 -2.36
N LEU A 55 -5.91 16.48 -1.30
CA LEU A 55 -5.20 17.75 -1.25
C LEU A 55 -3.69 17.50 -1.07
N PRO A 56 -2.83 18.29 -1.73
CA PRO A 56 -1.40 18.20 -1.47
C PRO A 56 -1.10 18.63 -0.03
N SER A 57 -0.12 17.99 0.60
CA SER A 57 0.41 18.49 1.87
C SER A 57 0.90 19.93 1.71
N ALA A 58 0.62 20.78 2.70
CA ALA A 58 1.07 22.17 2.73
C ALA A 58 2.60 22.29 2.76
N MET A 59 3.29 21.27 3.28
CA MET A 59 4.75 21.15 3.27
C MET A 59 5.12 19.70 2.99
N ARG A 60 6.01 19.48 2.02
CA ARG A 60 6.60 18.17 1.75
C ARG A 60 7.90 18.03 2.53
N LEU A 61 8.17 16.83 3.01
CA LEU A 61 9.47 16.51 3.61
C LEU A 61 10.54 16.54 2.51
N THR A 62 11.72 17.04 2.85
CA THR A 62 12.90 16.91 2.00
C THR A 62 13.43 15.49 2.13
N HIS A 63 14.33 15.11 1.22
CA HIS A 63 15.02 13.83 1.30
C HIS A 63 15.80 13.68 2.63
N ALA A 64 16.55 14.71 3.03
CA ALA A 64 17.24 14.74 4.33
C ALA A 64 16.31 14.56 5.55
N HIS A 65 15.06 15.07 5.49
CA HIS A 65 14.09 14.79 6.55
C HIS A 65 13.70 13.30 6.57
N ALA A 66 13.47 12.68 5.42
CA ALA A 66 13.12 11.26 5.32
C ALA A 66 14.27 10.37 5.85
N GLU A 67 15.51 10.62 5.42
CA GLU A 67 16.70 9.93 5.91
C GLU A 67 16.84 10.05 7.43
N ALA A 68 16.62 11.24 7.99
CA ALA A 68 16.72 11.47 9.43
C ALA A 68 15.73 10.62 10.25
N PHE A 69 14.54 10.33 9.72
CA PHE A 69 13.61 9.40 10.37
C PHE A 69 14.12 7.96 10.32
N THR A 70 14.53 7.49 9.14
CA THR A 70 15.00 6.11 8.93
C THR A 70 16.27 5.81 9.73
N ASN A 71 17.23 6.73 9.75
CA ASN A 71 18.49 6.60 10.51
C ASN A 71 18.30 6.63 12.02
N ARG A 72 17.11 7.04 12.50
CA ARG A 72 16.80 7.13 13.94
C ARG A 72 15.91 6.00 14.43
N LEU A 73 15.58 5.03 13.58
CA LEU A 73 14.97 3.77 14.00
C LEU A 73 15.94 3.06 14.95
N SER A 74 15.50 2.87 16.19
CA SER A 74 16.29 2.24 17.26
C SER A 74 15.80 0.85 17.64
N MET A 75 14.79 0.34 16.92
CA MET A 75 14.18 -0.96 17.12
C MET A 75 14.49 -1.86 15.93
N PRO A 76 14.49 -3.20 16.11
CA PRO A 76 14.48 -4.13 14.99
C PRO A 76 13.36 -3.75 14.03
N THR A 77 13.69 -3.66 12.74
CA THR A 77 12.74 -3.30 11.68
C THR A 77 12.86 -4.29 10.53
N LEU A 78 11.72 -4.78 10.04
CA LEU A 78 11.63 -5.58 8.83
C LEU A 78 10.93 -4.77 7.74
N LEU A 79 11.57 -4.66 6.58
CA LEU A 79 10.97 -4.19 5.34
C LEU A 79 10.71 -5.38 4.42
N ILE A 80 9.44 -5.64 4.11
CA ILE A 80 9.05 -6.61 3.08
C ILE A 80 8.80 -5.85 1.77
N ALA A 81 9.62 -6.11 0.76
CA ALA A 81 9.53 -5.48 -0.55
C ALA A 81 8.99 -6.47 -1.60
N ALA A 82 8.11 -6.00 -2.47
CA ALA A 82 7.67 -6.77 -3.64
C ALA A 82 8.61 -6.53 -4.82
N GLU A 83 9.00 -7.59 -5.54
CA GLU A 83 9.81 -7.51 -6.76
C GLU A 83 9.15 -6.64 -7.84
N GLY A 84 7.84 -6.79 -8.03
CA GLY A 84 7.04 -5.95 -8.93
C GLY A 84 6.48 -4.69 -8.28
N GLY A 85 7.00 -4.32 -7.10
CA GLY A 85 6.53 -3.20 -6.29
C GLY A 85 7.25 -1.89 -6.61
N ILE A 86 6.62 -0.77 -6.25
CA ILE A 86 7.16 0.59 -6.48
C ILE A 86 8.30 0.97 -5.52
N VAL A 87 8.56 0.15 -4.51
CA VAL A 87 9.50 0.45 -3.42
C VAL A 87 10.89 -0.14 -3.70
N ILE A 88 11.01 -1.16 -4.56
CA ILE A 88 12.25 -1.90 -4.76
C ILE A 88 13.39 -1.00 -5.28
N SER A 89 13.08 -0.08 -6.20
CA SER A 89 14.06 0.89 -6.72
C SER A 89 14.54 1.88 -5.65
N GLY A 90 13.68 2.21 -4.68
CA GLY A 90 14.05 3.04 -3.54
C GLY A 90 14.98 2.30 -2.58
N VAL A 91 14.74 1.00 -2.36
CA VAL A 91 15.61 0.15 -1.53
C VAL A 91 17.00 0.04 -2.15
N GLU A 92 17.08 -0.24 -3.45
CA GLU A 92 18.34 -0.34 -4.17
C GLU A 92 19.13 0.99 -4.14
N ALA A 93 18.44 2.12 -4.31
CA ALA A 93 19.06 3.43 -4.30
C ALA A 93 19.62 3.85 -2.93
N HIS A 94 19.16 3.26 -1.83
CA HIS A 94 19.53 3.63 -0.45
C HIS A 94 20.08 2.43 0.33
N GLN A 95 20.63 1.42 -0.36
CA GLN A 95 21.01 0.15 0.24
C GLN A 95 21.92 0.31 1.49
N GLY A 96 22.85 1.29 1.48
CA GLY A 96 23.73 1.56 2.63
C GLY A 96 23.10 2.33 3.80
N GLU A 97 21.99 3.05 3.59
CA GLU A 97 21.24 3.71 4.67
C GLU A 97 20.26 2.76 5.36
N LEU A 98 19.98 1.61 4.74
CA LEU A 98 19.02 0.62 5.21
C LEU A 98 19.73 -0.60 5.82
N ASP A 99 21.05 -0.57 6.00
CA ASP A 99 21.85 -1.70 6.51
C ASP A 99 21.40 -2.19 7.90
N HIS A 100 20.81 -1.31 8.72
CA HIS A 100 20.25 -1.65 10.04
C HIS A 100 18.80 -2.16 9.99
N ILE A 101 18.21 -2.30 8.80
CA ILE A 101 16.85 -2.78 8.57
C ILE A 101 16.95 -4.15 7.88
N ALA A 102 16.26 -5.15 8.43
CA ALA A 102 16.13 -6.43 7.76
C ALA A 102 15.26 -6.25 6.52
N ILE A 103 15.76 -6.63 5.33
CA ILE A 103 15.00 -6.52 4.09
C ILE A 103 14.70 -7.92 3.56
N LYS A 104 13.42 -8.20 3.32
CA LYS A 104 12.94 -9.42 2.67
C LYS A 104 12.25 -9.05 1.37
N THR A 105 12.83 -9.44 0.24
CA THR A 105 12.18 -9.31 -1.05
C THR A 105 11.37 -10.57 -1.35
N LEU A 106 10.11 -10.39 -1.76
CA LEU A 106 9.19 -11.46 -2.15
C LEU A 106 8.64 -11.21 -3.56
N PRO A 107 8.32 -12.26 -4.33
CA PRO A 107 7.66 -12.10 -5.61
C PRO A 107 6.27 -11.46 -5.43
N GLY A 108 5.78 -10.81 -6.48
CA GLY A 108 4.44 -10.23 -6.52
C GLY A 108 4.41 -8.72 -6.74
N GLY A 109 3.20 -8.16 -6.74
CA GLY A 109 2.95 -6.73 -6.93
C GLY A 109 2.96 -5.94 -5.61
N HIS A 110 2.73 -4.64 -5.70
CA HIS A 110 2.73 -3.74 -4.54
C HIS A 110 1.83 -4.20 -3.37
N HIS A 111 0.69 -4.81 -3.69
CA HIS A 111 -0.29 -5.31 -2.71
C HIS A 111 -0.10 -6.78 -2.34
N LEU A 112 1.10 -7.36 -2.47
CA LEU A 112 1.38 -8.79 -2.26
C LEU A 112 0.77 -9.41 -0.98
N HIS A 113 0.61 -8.60 0.08
CA HIS A 113 0.01 -9.02 1.35
C HIS A 113 -1.51 -9.25 1.31
N LEU A 114 -2.20 -8.75 0.28
CA LEU A 114 -3.62 -8.95 0.01
C LEU A 114 -3.85 -9.95 -1.15
N GLU A 115 -2.76 -10.43 -1.76
CA GLU A 115 -2.77 -11.34 -2.89
C GLU A 115 -2.41 -12.77 -2.44
N GLU A 116 -2.13 -13.66 -3.39
CA GLU A 116 -1.72 -15.04 -3.13
C GLU A 116 -0.46 -15.16 -2.26
N GLN A 117 0.38 -14.12 -2.18
CA GLN A 117 1.60 -14.09 -1.37
C GLN A 117 1.35 -13.75 0.11
N ALA A 118 0.10 -13.56 0.54
CA ALA A 118 -0.23 -13.21 1.93
C ALA A 118 0.38 -14.17 2.96
N GLU A 119 0.41 -15.48 2.68
CA GLU A 119 1.03 -16.47 3.57
C GLU A 119 2.55 -16.29 3.68
N ALA A 120 3.25 -16.03 2.57
CA ALA A 120 4.68 -15.78 2.57
C ALA A 120 5.04 -14.47 3.30
N VAL A 121 4.18 -13.44 3.20
CA VAL A 121 4.30 -12.22 3.99
C VAL A 121 4.14 -12.52 5.48
N ALA A 122 3.13 -13.31 5.85
CA ALA A 122 2.86 -13.69 7.23
C ALA A 122 4.00 -14.54 7.83
N GLU A 123 4.58 -15.46 7.05
CA GLU A 123 5.75 -16.25 7.44
C GLU A 123 6.95 -15.34 7.71
N ALA A 124 7.29 -14.43 6.78
CA ALA A 124 8.39 -13.48 6.97
C ALA A 124 8.19 -12.59 8.21
N MET A 125 6.95 -12.16 8.48
CA MET A 125 6.62 -11.43 9.71
C MET A 125 6.76 -12.31 10.94
N GLY A 126 6.30 -13.57 10.88
CA GLY A 126 6.39 -14.53 11.97
C GLY A 126 7.84 -14.83 12.33
N ASP A 127 8.67 -15.14 11.35
CA ASP A 127 10.11 -15.34 11.51
C ASP A 127 10.71 -14.13 12.23
N PHE A 128 10.43 -12.92 11.77
CA PHE A 128 10.99 -11.71 12.38
C PHE A 128 10.49 -11.45 13.81
N LEU A 129 9.21 -11.67 14.09
CA LEU A 129 8.62 -11.42 15.40
C LEU A 129 8.97 -12.48 16.44
N PHE A 130 9.21 -13.72 16.00
CA PHE A 130 9.40 -14.88 16.88
C PHE A 130 10.79 -15.51 16.78
N SER A 131 11.73 -14.88 16.07
CA SER A 131 13.17 -15.18 16.15
C SER A 131 13.71 -14.76 17.52
N VAL A 132 13.43 -15.58 18.53
CA VAL A 132 14.06 -15.55 19.87
C VAL A 132 15.15 -16.60 19.93
#